data_AF-A0A918S7X6-F1
#
_entry.id   AF-A0A918S7X6-F1
#
_cell.length_a   1.000
_cell.length_b   1.000
_cell.length_c   1.000
_cell.angle_alpha   90.00
_cell.angle_beta   90.00
_cell.angle_gamma   90.00
#
_symmetry.space_group_name_H-M   'P 1'
#
loop_
_entity.id
_entity.type
_entity.pdbx_description
1 polymer ?
#
loop_
_entity_poly.entity_id
_entity_poly.type
_entity_poly.pdbx_seq_one_letter_code
_entity_poly.pdbx_strand_id
1 'polypeptide(L)'
;MIRREAAQHSARTRNSINLAAKALATVLCVTLAACVARPVGDFGRAAPSFTHDTAMPAVGQVIARNREEPVSTLNLTDIEQEMRDRTWRFLVASHAEDWFQDVTVELQRTRITAIGSKRLGVDRYYNWLHSTRFSSSEIRYAAMKRHVLADLDTLPATFAAICAVRDIDRQRALAASGLPVGAEHVREANARISENEMRIAWFANALDYRYRSYEYALDYLIVETPHAASVAVDVELQRLEHYVVVARSDQFCFNGGAGAVAGAGTAVIRSRYATPPREDFRK
;
A
#
# COMPACT_ATOMS: atom_id res chain seq x y z
N MET A 1 36.44 29.22 -44.41
CA MET A 1 36.85 28.10 -43.54
C MET A 1 36.69 28.45 -42.05
N ILE A 2 37.21 29.60 -41.59
CA ILE A 2 37.19 30.06 -40.18
C ILE A 2 35.78 30.16 -39.52
N ARG A 3 34.73 30.55 -40.26
CA ARG A 3 33.36 30.64 -39.70
C ARG A 3 32.72 29.27 -39.36
N ARG A 4 33.17 28.16 -39.97
CA ARG A 4 32.61 26.83 -39.68
C ARG A 4 33.17 26.22 -38.39
N GLU A 5 34.43 26.49 -38.08
CA GLU A 5 35.10 26.00 -36.86
C GLU A 5 34.54 26.67 -35.59
N ALA A 6 34.28 27.98 -35.64
CA ALA A 6 33.67 28.72 -34.53
C ALA A 6 32.25 28.20 -34.19
N ALA A 7 31.46 27.83 -35.21
CA ALA A 7 30.12 27.27 -35.02
C ALA A 7 30.16 25.85 -34.43
N GLN A 8 31.12 25.02 -34.86
CA GLN A 8 31.31 23.67 -34.31
C GLN A 8 31.80 23.69 -32.86
N HIS A 9 32.67 24.64 -32.50
CA HIS A 9 33.08 24.83 -31.10
C HIS A 9 31.91 25.30 -30.23
N SER A 10 31.12 26.28 -30.68
CA SER A 10 29.96 26.77 -29.92
C SER A 10 28.89 25.68 -29.69
N ALA A 11 28.64 24.83 -30.68
CA ALA A 11 27.69 23.71 -30.57
C ALA A 11 28.17 22.63 -29.58
N ARG A 12 29.47 22.32 -29.58
CA ARG A 12 30.06 21.32 -28.68
C ARG A 12 30.04 21.78 -27.22
N THR A 13 30.28 23.08 -26.96
CA THR A 13 30.21 23.67 -25.62
C THR A 13 28.78 23.77 -25.09
N ARG A 14 27.79 24.05 -25.95
CA ARG A 14 26.36 24.03 -25.54
C ARG A 14 25.89 22.63 -25.18
N ASN A 15 26.32 21.59 -25.91
CA ASN A 15 25.95 20.21 -25.60
C ASN A 15 26.57 19.70 -24.29
N SER A 16 27.81 20.07 -23.97
CA SER A 16 28.43 19.69 -22.69
C SER A 16 27.81 20.40 -21.49
N ILE A 17 27.44 21.68 -21.62
CA ILE A 17 26.70 22.41 -20.57
C ILE A 17 25.32 21.81 -20.34
N ASN A 18 24.60 21.43 -21.40
CA ASN A 18 23.29 20.78 -21.28
C ASN A 18 23.37 19.39 -20.64
N LEU A 19 24.45 18.63 -20.90
CA LEU A 19 24.67 17.32 -20.27
C LEU A 19 25.02 17.47 -18.77
N ALA A 20 25.88 18.42 -18.43
CA ALA A 20 26.27 18.71 -17.04
C ALA A 20 25.08 19.24 -16.22
N ALA A 21 24.27 20.13 -16.79
CA ALA A 21 23.06 20.63 -16.15
C ALA A 21 22.02 19.51 -15.93
N LYS A 22 21.84 18.61 -16.91
CA LYS A 22 20.99 17.42 -16.75
C LYS A 22 21.54 16.47 -15.69
N ALA A 23 22.83 16.21 -15.67
CA ALA A 23 23.46 15.35 -14.67
C ALA A 23 23.33 15.93 -13.25
N LEU A 24 23.56 17.24 -13.09
CA LEU A 24 23.40 17.94 -11.80
C LEU A 24 21.94 17.94 -11.32
N ALA A 25 20.98 18.16 -12.24
CA ALA A 25 19.56 18.07 -11.92
C ALA A 25 19.16 16.64 -11.51
N THR A 26 19.67 15.61 -12.19
CA THR A 26 19.42 14.21 -11.82
C THR A 26 20.02 13.87 -10.45
N VAL A 27 21.27 14.30 -10.19
CA VAL A 27 21.92 14.08 -8.87
C VAL A 27 21.15 14.79 -7.76
N LEU A 28 20.71 16.03 -7.98
CA LEU A 28 19.90 16.77 -7.02
C LEU A 28 18.54 16.11 -6.77
N CYS A 29 17.87 15.59 -7.81
CA CYS A 29 16.63 14.85 -7.65
C CYS A 29 16.82 13.52 -6.89
N VAL A 30 17.93 12.82 -7.12
CA VAL A 30 18.24 11.55 -6.42
C VAL A 30 18.58 11.80 -4.95
N THR A 31 19.34 12.85 -4.63
CA THR A 31 19.67 13.18 -3.24
C THR A 31 18.45 13.68 -2.47
N LEU A 32 17.55 14.43 -3.11
CA LEU A 32 16.27 14.83 -2.52
C LEU A 32 15.35 13.62 -2.30
N ALA A 33 15.30 12.65 -3.23
CA ALA A 33 14.52 11.43 -3.06
C ALA A 33 14.99 10.58 -1.87
N ALA A 34 16.30 10.54 -1.60
CA ALA A 34 16.87 9.86 -0.44
C ALA A 34 16.48 10.49 0.90
N CYS A 35 16.23 11.81 0.94
CA CYS A 35 15.73 12.49 2.15
C CYS A 35 14.24 12.23 2.41
N VAL A 36 13.47 11.89 1.36
CA VAL A 36 12.02 11.64 1.46
C VAL A 36 11.73 10.19 1.82
N ALA A 37 12.54 9.24 1.37
CA ALA A 37 12.44 7.85 1.81
C ALA A 37 12.61 7.76 3.33
N ARG A 38 11.66 7.12 4.02
CA ARG A 38 11.78 6.93 5.47
C ARG A 38 12.76 5.80 5.77
N PRO A 39 13.78 6.04 6.61
CA PRO A 39 14.65 4.96 7.04
C PRO A 39 13.85 3.94 7.84
N VAL A 40 14.08 2.66 7.54
CA VAL A 40 13.57 1.53 8.33
C VAL A 40 14.68 1.00 9.22
N GLY A 41 14.35 0.68 10.47
CA GLY A 41 15.28 -0.01 11.38
C GLY A 41 15.37 -1.51 11.08
N ASP A 42 16.19 -2.22 11.85
CA ASP A 42 16.56 -3.63 11.63
C ASP A 42 15.38 -4.62 11.64
N PHE A 43 14.21 -4.21 12.13
CA PHE A 43 12.97 -4.99 12.09
C PHE A 43 12.01 -4.58 10.97
N GLY A 44 12.46 -3.77 10.01
CA GLY A 44 11.61 -3.19 8.98
C GLY A 44 10.56 -2.22 9.50
N ARG A 45 10.73 -1.73 10.75
CA ARG A 45 9.87 -0.71 11.36
C ARG A 45 10.37 0.67 10.96
N ALA A 46 9.45 1.61 10.79
CA ALA A 46 9.77 3.02 10.62
C ALA A 46 10.72 3.51 11.74
N ALA A 47 11.90 4.00 11.37
CA ALA A 47 12.83 4.59 12.34
C ALA A 47 12.28 5.95 12.82
N PRO A 48 12.48 6.31 14.11
CA PRO A 48 12.19 7.65 14.60
C PRO A 48 13.04 8.68 13.86
N SER A 49 12.42 9.75 13.38
CA SER A 49 13.12 10.81 12.65
C SER A 49 12.37 12.12 12.80
N PHE A 50 13.06 13.18 13.22
CA PHE A 50 12.46 14.53 13.30
C PHE A 50 11.86 14.97 11.96
N THR A 51 12.54 14.67 10.86
CA THR A 51 12.08 15.02 9.50
C THR A 51 10.74 14.35 9.21
N HIS A 52 10.61 13.06 9.49
CA HIS A 52 9.44 12.26 9.11
C HIS A 52 8.30 12.35 10.12
N ASP A 53 8.60 12.63 11.39
CA ASP A 53 7.63 12.63 12.49
C ASP A 53 7.16 14.05 12.86
N THR A 54 7.95 15.09 12.56
CA THR A 54 7.62 16.49 12.90
C THR A 54 7.55 17.38 11.67
N ALA A 55 8.64 17.49 10.90
CA ALA A 55 8.75 18.50 9.85
C ALA A 55 7.83 18.21 8.65
N MET A 56 7.88 16.99 8.10
CA MET A 56 7.06 16.60 6.95
C MET A 56 5.56 16.63 7.26
N PRO A 57 5.05 16.10 8.41
CA PRO A 57 3.66 16.27 8.77
C PRO A 57 3.22 17.73 8.89
N ALA A 58 4.05 18.61 9.49
CA ALA A 58 3.71 20.03 9.61
C ALA A 58 3.60 20.70 8.24
N VAL A 59 4.55 20.45 7.33
CA VAL A 59 4.51 20.93 5.95
C VAL A 59 3.29 20.39 5.22
N GLY A 60 3.05 19.08 5.29
CA GLY A 60 1.95 18.47 4.55
C GLY A 60 0.57 18.82 5.09
N GLN A 61 0.41 19.19 6.37
CA GLN A 61 -0.84 19.79 6.86
C GLN A 61 -1.14 21.13 6.18
N VAL A 62 -0.13 21.98 5.99
CA VAL A 62 -0.30 23.25 5.26
C VAL A 62 -0.69 22.98 3.81
N ILE A 63 0.00 22.04 3.14
CA ILE A 63 -0.30 21.70 1.75
C ILE A 63 -1.70 21.08 1.63
N ALA A 64 -2.09 20.19 2.55
CA ALA A 64 -3.42 19.58 2.59
C ALA A 64 -4.52 20.63 2.77
N ARG A 65 -4.34 21.60 3.68
CA ARG A 65 -5.28 22.73 3.82
C ARG A 65 -5.40 23.53 2.52
N ASN A 66 -4.30 23.78 1.82
CA ASN A 66 -4.32 24.44 0.52
C ASN A 66 -5.01 23.60 -0.58
N ARG A 67 -5.10 22.28 -0.40
CA ARG A 67 -5.88 21.36 -1.26
C ARG A 67 -7.31 21.15 -0.77
N GLU A 68 -7.75 21.87 0.26
CA GLU A 68 -9.07 21.73 0.88
C GLU A 68 -9.32 20.31 1.45
N GLU A 69 -8.25 19.57 1.77
CA GLU A 69 -8.37 18.32 2.51
C GLU A 69 -8.72 18.60 3.98
N PRO A 70 -9.55 17.77 4.62
CA PRO A 70 -9.83 17.91 6.03
C PRO A 70 -8.56 17.61 6.83
N VAL A 71 -8.18 18.55 7.70
CA VAL A 71 -7.01 18.45 8.58
C VAL A 71 -7.47 18.80 9.98
N SER A 72 -7.49 17.80 10.87
CA SER A 72 -7.92 18.04 12.25
C SER A 72 -6.74 18.29 13.19
N THR A 73 -6.92 19.27 14.07
CA THR A 73 -6.03 19.63 15.17
C THR A 73 -6.34 18.87 16.48
N LEU A 74 -7.37 18.01 16.50
CA LEU A 74 -7.68 17.20 17.68
C LEU A 74 -6.56 16.22 18.02
N ASN A 75 -6.44 15.91 19.31
CA ASN A 75 -5.53 14.86 19.77
C ASN A 75 -5.88 13.51 19.14
N LEU A 76 -4.86 12.73 18.83
CA LEU A 76 -5.02 11.36 18.37
C LEU A 76 -5.24 10.43 19.57
N THR A 77 -6.19 9.51 19.46
CA THR A 77 -6.41 8.45 20.45
C THR A 77 -5.45 7.28 20.22
N ASP A 78 -5.21 6.47 21.26
CA ASP A 78 -4.39 5.26 21.15
C ASP A 78 -4.97 4.26 20.13
N ILE A 79 -6.29 4.20 20.01
CA ILE A 79 -6.98 3.32 19.05
C ILE A 79 -6.78 3.81 17.61
N GLU A 80 -6.79 5.12 17.37
CA GLU A 80 -6.45 5.67 16.06
C GLU A 80 -4.96 5.49 15.74
N GLN A 81 -4.07 5.58 16.73
CA GLN A 81 -2.65 5.30 16.56
C GLN A 81 -2.41 3.84 16.18
N GLU A 82 -3.04 2.89 16.89
CA GLU A 82 -2.96 1.46 16.58
C GLU A 82 -3.45 1.15 15.16
N MET A 83 -4.58 1.72 14.74
CA MET A 83 -5.08 1.57 13.37
C MET A 83 -4.08 2.13 12.34
N ARG A 84 -3.46 3.27 12.64
CA ARG A 84 -2.45 3.88 11.77
C ARG A 84 -1.20 3.01 11.62
N ASP A 85 -0.74 2.40 12.70
CA ASP A 85 0.44 1.55 12.72
C ASP A 85 0.20 0.20 12.03
N ARG A 86 -0.98 -0.39 12.21
CA ARG A 86 -1.34 -1.63 11.51
C ARG A 86 -1.53 -1.45 10.01
N THR A 87 -2.24 -0.38 9.62
CA THR A 87 -2.44 -0.06 8.19
C THR A 87 -1.13 0.31 7.50
N TRP A 88 -0.17 0.87 8.23
CA TRP A 88 1.14 1.26 7.72
C TRP A 88 1.90 0.12 7.03
N ARG A 89 1.83 -1.11 7.57
CA ARG A 89 2.45 -2.30 6.97
C ARG A 89 2.00 -2.52 5.52
N PHE A 90 0.74 -2.23 5.20
CA PHE A 90 0.21 -2.41 3.85
C PHE A 90 0.56 -1.26 2.92
N LEU A 91 1.17 -0.20 3.44
CA LEU A 91 1.64 0.94 2.67
C LEU A 91 3.15 0.85 2.43
N VAL A 92 3.91 0.33 3.40
CA VAL A 92 5.38 0.24 3.34
C VAL A 92 5.95 -1.16 3.67
N ALA A 93 5.25 -2.23 3.31
CA ALA A 93 5.66 -3.61 3.56
C ALA A 93 7.17 -3.89 3.31
N SER A 94 7.96 -4.04 4.38
CA SER A 94 9.42 -4.26 4.32
C SER A 94 9.80 -5.64 3.77
N HIS A 95 8.94 -6.64 3.94
CA HIS A 95 9.12 -7.98 3.37
C HIS A 95 8.77 -8.05 1.88
N ALA A 96 8.06 -7.05 1.38
CA ALA A 96 7.87 -6.84 -0.03
C ALA A 96 9.04 -5.97 -0.48
N GLU A 97 10.01 -6.59 -1.15
CA GLU A 97 11.14 -5.93 -1.82
C GLU A 97 10.67 -4.70 -2.63
N ASP A 98 11.59 -3.85 -3.12
CA ASP A 98 11.37 -2.55 -3.77
C ASP A 98 10.22 -2.47 -4.83
N TRP A 99 9.64 -3.59 -5.25
CA TRP A 99 8.42 -3.65 -6.06
C TRP A 99 7.19 -2.99 -5.42
N PHE A 100 7.10 -3.01 -4.07
CA PHE A 100 5.96 -2.46 -3.33
C PHE A 100 6.25 -1.07 -2.74
N GLN A 101 7.51 -0.83 -2.32
CA GLN A 101 7.91 0.45 -1.75
C GLN A 101 7.94 1.54 -2.81
N ASP A 102 7.33 2.68 -2.48
CA ASP A 102 7.49 3.88 -3.27
C ASP A 102 7.69 5.05 -2.31
N VAL A 103 8.68 5.89 -2.57
CA VAL A 103 8.90 7.17 -1.86
C VAL A 103 7.60 7.99 -1.79
N THR A 104 6.72 7.80 -2.76
CA THR A 104 5.36 8.37 -2.80
C THR A 104 4.55 8.06 -1.55
N VAL A 105 4.71 6.90 -0.91
CA VAL A 105 3.93 6.49 0.26
C VAL A 105 4.22 7.39 1.47
N GLU A 106 5.47 7.77 1.70
CA GLU A 106 5.82 8.71 2.77
C GLU A 106 5.29 10.12 2.51
N LEU A 107 5.33 10.57 1.25
CA LEU A 107 4.73 11.83 0.86
C LEU A 107 3.21 11.85 1.05
N GLN A 108 2.55 10.73 0.75
CA GLN A 108 1.10 10.57 0.97
C GLN A 108 0.76 10.50 2.47
N ARG A 109 1.56 9.76 3.26
CA ARG A 109 1.38 9.65 4.72
C ARG A 109 1.44 11.01 5.40
N THR A 110 2.43 11.80 5.01
CA THR A 110 2.68 13.14 5.55
C THR A 110 1.78 14.20 4.92
N ARG A 111 0.88 13.82 3.99
CA ARG A 111 -0.03 14.72 3.27
C ARG A 111 0.68 15.74 2.37
N ILE A 112 1.95 15.55 2.05
CA ILE A 112 2.65 16.37 1.05
C ILE A 112 2.04 16.13 -0.34
N THR A 113 1.70 14.88 -0.65
CA THR A 113 0.92 14.51 -1.84
C THR A 113 -0.45 13.97 -1.45
N ALA A 114 -1.43 14.09 -2.35
CA ALA A 114 -2.76 13.53 -2.14
C ALA A 114 -2.69 11.99 -2.08
N ILE A 115 -3.43 11.41 -1.14
CA ILE A 115 -3.56 9.96 -0.98
C ILE A 115 -4.11 9.34 -2.28
N GLY A 116 -3.50 8.26 -2.76
CA GLY A 116 -3.95 7.54 -3.95
C GLY A 116 -3.63 8.19 -5.29
N SER A 117 -2.84 9.26 -5.32
CA SER A 117 -2.46 9.99 -6.55
C SER A 117 -1.63 9.19 -7.56
N LYS A 118 -1.01 8.07 -7.15
CA LYS A 118 -0.15 7.24 -8.01
C LYS A 118 -0.82 5.90 -8.29
N ARG A 119 -0.97 5.57 -9.58
CA ARG A 119 -1.36 4.24 -10.04
C ARG A 119 -0.11 3.38 -10.18
N LEU A 120 -0.02 2.31 -9.40
CA LEU A 120 1.05 1.33 -9.49
C LEU A 120 0.66 0.22 -10.48
N GLY A 121 1.63 -0.22 -11.28
CA GLY A 121 1.44 -1.34 -12.21
C GLY A 121 1.40 -2.66 -11.45
N VAL A 122 0.37 -3.48 -11.69
CA VAL A 122 0.19 -4.78 -11.01
C VAL A 122 1.31 -5.78 -11.34
N ASP A 123 2.01 -5.56 -12.46
CA ASP A 123 3.12 -6.35 -12.98
C ASP A 123 4.41 -6.25 -12.16
N ARG A 124 4.55 -5.22 -11.31
CA ARG A 124 5.77 -5.00 -10.51
C ARG A 124 6.18 -6.20 -9.68
N TYR A 125 5.22 -6.87 -9.04
CA TYR A 125 5.52 -8.04 -8.23
C TYR A 125 6.04 -9.19 -9.07
N TYR A 126 5.39 -9.46 -10.21
CA TYR A 126 5.85 -10.46 -11.15
C TYR A 126 7.25 -10.14 -11.68
N ASN A 127 7.53 -8.90 -12.08
CA ASN A 127 8.83 -8.49 -12.59
C ASN A 127 9.95 -8.69 -11.55
N TRP A 128 9.70 -8.35 -10.29
CA TRP A 128 10.61 -8.65 -9.19
C TRP A 128 10.78 -10.17 -9.02
N LEU A 129 9.66 -10.91 -8.97
CA LEU A 129 9.69 -12.34 -8.75
C LEU A 129 10.42 -13.05 -9.89
N HIS A 130 10.24 -12.64 -11.14
CA HIS A 130 10.87 -13.17 -12.35
C HIS A 130 12.38 -12.89 -12.36
N SER A 131 12.79 -11.64 -12.09
CA SER A 131 14.21 -11.23 -12.06
C SER A 131 14.98 -11.76 -10.86
N THR A 132 14.30 -12.10 -9.76
CA THR A 132 14.93 -12.67 -8.57
C THR A 132 15.40 -14.09 -8.84
N ARG A 133 16.66 -14.37 -8.47
CA ARG A 133 17.26 -15.71 -8.62
C ARG A 133 16.80 -16.62 -7.49
N PHE A 134 16.06 -17.67 -7.85
CA PHE A 134 15.71 -18.77 -6.93
C PHE A 134 16.46 -20.05 -7.33
N SER A 135 16.71 -20.92 -6.35
CA SER A 135 17.33 -22.23 -6.58
C SER A 135 16.41 -23.21 -7.31
N SER A 136 15.09 -23.04 -7.21
CA SER A 136 14.09 -23.83 -7.93
C SER A 136 12.75 -23.08 -8.06
N SER A 137 11.87 -23.55 -8.95
CA SER A 137 10.49 -23.03 -9.06
C SER A 137 9.70 -23.23 -7.78
N GLU A 138 9.88 -24.36 -7.08
CA GLU A 138 9.24 -24.61 -5.79
C GLU A 138 9.54 -23.50 -4.76
N ILE A 139 10.80 -23.09 -4.65
CA ILE A 139 11.21 -22.02 -3.73
C ILE A 139 10.61 -20.67 -4.16
N ARG A 140 10.48 -20.41 -5.47
CA ARG A 140 9.81 -19.21 -6.00
C ARG A 140 8.34 -19.15 -5.57
N TYR A 141 7.59 -20.25 -5.75
CA TYR A 141 6.20 -20.36 -5.29
C TYR A 141 6.10 -20.28 -3.77
N ALA A 142 7.02 -20.89 -3.03
CA ALA A 142 7.06 -20.81 -1.56
C ALA A 142 7.31 -19.38 -1.08
N ALA A 143 8.18 -18.61 -1.74
CA ALA A 143 8.40 -17.20 -1.45
C ALA A 143 7.10 -16.39 -1.65
N MET A 144 6.41 -16.61 -2.77
CA MET A 144 5.12 -15.99 -3.02
C MET A 144 4.08 -16.34 -1.95
N LYS A 145 3.95 -17.64 -1.61
CA LYS A 145 3.05 -18.09 -0.54
C LYS A 145 3.34 -17.37 0.78
N ARG A 146 4.61 -17.26 1.17
CA ARG A 146 5.01 -16.56 2.41
C ARG A 146 4.60 -15.09 2.39
N HIS A 147 4.68 -14.41 1.26
CA HIS A 147 4.28 -13.01 1.17
C HIS A 147 2.76 -12.83 1.33
N VAL A 148 1.96 -13.73 0.75
CA VAL A 148 0.49 -13.76 0.93
C VAL A 148 0.13 -14.07 2.38
N LEU A 149 0.75 -15.10 2.97
CA LEU A 149 0.51 -15.47 4.37
C LEU A 149 0.85 -14.34 5.34
N ALA A 150 1.97 -13.64 5.11
CA ALA A 150 2.37 -12.54 5.96
C ALA A 150 1.34 -11.39 5.95
N ASP A 151 0.49 -11.27 4.93
CA ASP A 151 -0.63 -10.33 4.92
C ASP A 151 -1.83 -10.88 5.66
N LEU A 152 -2.20 -12.11 5.35
CA LEU A 152 -3.29 -12.83 6.00
C LEU A 152 -3.13 -12.84 7.52
N ASP A 153 -1.91 -13.00 8.03
CA ASP A 153 -1.62 -13.03 9.46
C ASP A 153 -1.91 -11.70 10.16
N THR A 154 -1.79 -10.56 9.46
CA THR A 154 -2.00 -9.23 10.06
C THR A 154 -3.39 -8.66 9.81
N LEU A 155 -4.13 -9.17 8.82
CA LEU A 155 -5.44 -8.66 8.42
C LEU A 155 -6.51 -8.70 9.54
N PRO A 156 -6.68 -9.79 10.32
CA PRO A 156 -7.71 -9.85 11.36
C PRO A 156 -7.60 -8.71 12.38
N ALA A 157 -6.39 -8.49 12.91
CA ALA A 157 -6.16 -7.45 13.90
C ALA A 157 -6.18 -6.04 13.28
N THR A 158 -5.82 -5.91 12.00
CA THR A 158 -5.96 -4.65 11.26
C THR A 158 -7.44 -4.28 11.09
N PHE A 159 -8.29 -5.24 10.74
CA PHE A 159 -9.74 -5.03 10.61
C PHE A 159 -10.38 -4.67 11.95
N ALA A 160 -9.99 -5.36 13.03
CA ALA A 160 -10.45 -5.04 14.37
C ALA A 160 -10.10 -3.60 14.78
N ALA A 161 -8.87 -3.14 14.51
CA ALA A 161 -8.45 -1.77 14.80
C ALA A 161 -9.23 -0.72 13.96
N ILE A 162 -9.48 -1.01 12.69
CA ILE A 162 -10.32 -0.14 11.83
C ILE A 162 -11.75 -0.07 12.39
N CYS A 163 -12.33 -1.21 12.80
CA CYS A 163 -13.66 -1.21 13.39
C CYS A 163 -13.72 -0.39 14.68
N ALA A 164 -12.73 -0.53 15.57
CA ALA A 164 -12.66 0.25 16.80
C ALA A 164 -12.60 1.76 16.53
N VAL A 165 -11.86 2.20 15.50
CA VAL A 165 -11.87 3.61 15.07
C VAL A 165 -13.25 4.03 14.54
N ARG A 166 -13.92 3.20 13.73
CA ARG A 166 -15.28 3.49 13.27
C ARG A 166 -16.26 3.67 14.42
N ASP A 167 -16.13 2.91 15.50
CA ASP A 167 -16.96 3.07 16.70
C ASP A 167 -16.66 4.37 17.45
N ILE A 168 -15.40 4.75 17.58
CA ILE A 168 -15.02 6.06 18.16
C ILE A 168 -15.50 7.21 17.28
N ASP A 169 -15.40 7.10 15.95
CA ASP A 169 -15.88 8.12 15.02
C ASP A 169 -17.40 8.30 15.15
N ARG A 170 -18.16 7.21 15.34
CA ARG A 170 -19.61 7.28 15.66
C ARG A 170 -19.87 8.01 16.97
N GLN A 171 -19.14 7.66 18.03
CA GLN A 171 -19.25 8.35 19.33
C GLN A 171 -18.89 9.83 19.21
N ARG A 172 -17.85 10.16 18.44
CA ARG A 172 -17.41 11.53 18.18
C ARG A 172 -18.49 12.33 17.45
N ALA A 173 -19.12 11.75 16.42
CA ALA A 173 -20.21 12.39 15.70
C ALA A 173 -21.41 12.67 16.62
N LEU A 174 -21.81 11.68 17.44
CA LEU A 174 -22.89 11.84 18.42
C LEU A 174 -22.56 12.94 19.43
N ALA A 175 -21.36 12.92 20.02
CA ALA A 175 -20.91 13.93 20.98
C ALA A 175 -20.86 15.34 20.37
N ALA A 176 -20.34 15.48 19.15
CA ALA A 176 -20.27 16.76 18.44
C ALA A 176 -21.66 17.34 18.14
N SER A 177 -22.66 16.49 17.90
CA SER A 177 -24.04 16.91 17.67
C SER A 177 -24.85 17.17 18.94
N GLY A 178 -24.53 16.49 20.05
CA GLY A 178 -25.33 16.48 21.27
C GLY A 178 -24.80 17.36 22.40
N LEU A 179 -23.52 17.75 22.37
CA LEU A 179 -22.92 18.61 23.39
C LEU A 179 -22.88 20.07 22.91
N PRO A 180 -22.97 21.06 23.83
CA PRO A 180 -22.86 22.47 23.49
C PRO A 180 -21.40 22.87 23.26
N VAL A 181 -20.71 22.15 22.37
CA VAL A 181 -19.36 22.48 21.91
C VAL A 181 -19.46 23.49 20.77
N GLY A 182 -18.55 24.48 20.73
CA GLY A 182 -18.59 25.52 19.71
C GLY A 182 -18.46 24.96 18.28
N ALA A 183 -18.95 25.72 17.28
CA ALA A 183 -18.96 25.29 15.88
C ALA A 183 -17.58 24.85 15.33
N GLU A 184 -16.50 25.47 15.82
CA GLU A 184 -15.15 25.05 15.46
C GLU A 184 -14.84 23.62 15.91
N HIS A 185 -15.22 23.25 17.14
CA HIS A 185 -14.97 21.92 17.67
C HIS A 185 -15.76 20.85 16.88
N VAL A 186 -16.95 21.20 16.39
CA VAL A 186 -17.74 20.35 15.49
C VAL A 186 -17.04 20.17 14.14
N ARG A 187 -16.50 21.24 13.54
CA ARG A 187 -15.72 21.14 12.30
C ARG A 187 -14.50 20.26 12.46
N GLU A 188 -13.77 20.43 13.56
CA GLU A 188 -12.59 19.65 13.90
C GLU A 188 -12.92 18.16 14.10
N ALA A 189 -14.03 17.85 14.78
CA ALA A 189 -14.52 16.49 14.92
C ALA A 189 -14.85 15.85 13.56
N ASN A 190 -15.55 16.57 12.69
CA ASN A 190 -15.86 16.11 11.33
C ASN A 190 -14.60 15.92 10.49
N ALA A 191 -13.62 16.85 10.60
CA ALA A 191 -12.36 16.74 9.90
C ALA A 191 -11.59 15.47 10.31
N ARG A 192 -11.55 15.12 11.61
CA ARG A 192 -10.88 13.90 12.07
C ARG A 192 -11.58 12.63 11.57
N ILE A 193 -12.92 12.61 11.53
CA ILE A 193 -13.68 11.50 10.96
C ILE A 193 -13.29 11.32 9.48
N SER A 194 -13.30 12.39 8.69
CA SER A 194 -12.91 12.33 7.28
C SER A 194 -11.44 11.95 7.08
N GLU A 195 -10.53 12.36 7.99
CA GLU A 195 -9.14 11.91 7.99
C GLU A 195 -9.00 10.40 8.17
N ASN A 196 -9.75 9.83 9.12
CA ASN A 196 -9.78 8.40 9.38
C ASN A 196 -10.36 7.64 8.17
N GLU A 197 -11.45 8.13 7.58
CA GLU A 197 -12.06 7.56 6.37
C GLU A 197 -11.10 7.50 5.18
N MET A 198 -10.41 8.60 4.88
CA MET A 198 -9.42 8.62 3.80
C MET A 198 -8.30 7.60 4.02
N ARG A 199 -7.88 7.40 5.28
CA ARG A 199 -6.84 6.44 5.61
C ARG A 199 -7.31 4.99 5.50
N ILE A 200 -8.54 4.70 5.92
CA ILE A 200 -9.18 3.40 5.73
C ILE A 200 -9.32 3.08 4.24
N ALA A 201 -9.75 4.04 3.43
CA ALA A 201 -9.84 3.90 1.98
C ALA A 201 -8.45 3.66 1.34
N TRP A 202 -7.40 4.34 1.82
CA TRP A 202 -6.03 4.11 1.36
C TRP A 202 -5.58 2.68 1.62
N PHE A 203 -5.83 2.17 2.82
CA PHE A 203 -5.56 0.78 3.18
C PHE A 203 -6.32 -0.20 2.26
N ALA A 204 -7.62 0.00 2.03
CA ALA A 204 -8.41 -0.88 1.16
C ALA A 204 -7.88 -0.88 -0.29
N ASN A 205 -7.46 0.28 -0.81
CA ASN A 205 -6.82 0.38 -2.12
C ASN A 205 -5.46 -0.34 -2.16
N ALA A 206 -4.67 -0.21 -1.11
CA ALA A 206 -3.37 -0.87 -1.01
C ALA A 206 -3.51 -2.40 -0.94
N LEU A 207 -4.50 -2.89 -0.18
CA LEU A 207 -4.81 -4.31 -0.07
C LEU A 207 -5.26 -4.91 -1.42
N ASP A 208 -6.15 -4.21 -2.15
CA ASP A 208 -6.57 -4.60 -3.50
C ASP A 208 -5.38 -4.66 -4.47
N TYR A 209 -4.53 -3.63 -4.46
CA TYR A 209 -3.33 -3.62 -5.30
C TYR A 209 -2.42 -4.82 -5.02
N ARG A 210 -2.19 -5.17 -3.75
CA ARG A 210 -1.37 -6.35 -3.38
C ARG A 210 -1.98 -7.65 -3.88
N TYR A 211 -3.27 -7.84 -3.65
CA TYR A 211 -3.99 -9.02 -4.15
C TYR A 211 -3.84 -9.15 -5.67
N ARG A 212 -4.11 -8.07 -6.42
CA ARG A 212 -4.02 -8.08 -7.89
C ARG A 212 -2.60 -8.29 -8.40
N SER A 213 -1.59 -7.77 -7.70
CA SER A 213 -0.19 -8.05 -8.02
C SER A 213 0.20 -9.51 -7.78
N TYR A 214 -0.33 -10.13 -6.72
CA TYR A 214 -0.11 -11.55 -6.47
C TYR A 214 -0.83 -12.42 -7.49
N GLU A 215 -2.11 -12.14 -7.77
CA GLU A 215 -2.88 -12.83 -8.80
C GLU A 215 -2.18 -12.78 -10.16
N TYR A 216 -1.78 -11.59 -10.59
CA TYR A 216 -1.03 -11.40 -11.84
C TYR A 216 0.26 -12.23 -11.88
N ALA A 217 1.02 -12.27 -10.78
CA ALA A 217 2.23 -13.07 -10.73
C ALA A 217 1.97 -14.58 -10.76
N LEU A 218 0.88 -15.06 -10.14
CA LEU A 218 0.53 -16.48 -10.18
C LEU A 218 0.21 -16.91 -11.60
N ASP A 219 -0.61 -16.13 -12.32
CA ASP A 219 -1.00 -16.42 -13.70
C ASP A 219 0.22 -16.54 -14.62
N TYR A 220 1.14 -15.59 -14.54
CA TYR A 220 2.35 -15.61 -15.36
C TYR A 220 3.33 -16.72 -14.96
N LEU A 221 3.49 -16.98 -13.67
CA LEU A 221 4.37 -18.06 -13.20
C LEU A 221 3.87 -19.44 -13.62
N ILE A 222 2.56 -19.66 -13.68
CA ILE A 222 1.99 -20.93 -14.15
C ILE A 222 2.34 -21.16 -15.63
N VAL A 223 2.39 -20.10 -16.43
CA VAL A 223 2.82 -20.18 -17.84
C VAL A 223 4.34 -20.38 -17.95
N GLU A 224 5.12 -19.65 -17.17
CA GLU A 224 6.60 -19.70 -17.21
C GLU A 224 7.16 -21.01 -16.65
N THR A 225 6.65 -21.44 -15.49
CA THR A 225 7.10 -22.61 -14.75
C THR A 225 5.93 -23.34 -14.08
N PRO A 226 5.21 -24.21 -14.81
CA PRO A 226 4.15 -25.02 -14.22
C PRO A 226 4.67 -25.86 -13.05
N HIS A 227 4.04 -25.75 -11.88
CA HIS A 227 4.45 -26.49 -10.68
C HIS A 227 3.27 -26.73 -9.73
N ALA A 228 3.21 -27.89 -9.06
CA ALA A 228 2.11 -28.24 -8.15
C ALA A 228 1.95 -27.27 -6.96
N ALA A 229 3.02 -26.59 -6.57
CA ALA A 229 2.99 -25.56 -5.53
C ALA A 229 2.10 -24.36 -5.85
N SER A 230 1.73 -24.14 -7.13
CA SER A 230 0.80 -23.08 -7.52
C SER A 230 -0.57 -23.24 -6.85
N VAL A 231 -1.05 -24.48 -6.66
CA VAL A 231 -2.32 -24.77 -5.99
C VAL A 231 -2.30 -24.27 -4.54
N ALA A 232 -1.18 -24.46 -3.85
CA ALA A 232 -1.04 -24.01 -2.47
C ALA A 232 -0.96 -22.48 -2.35
N VAL A 233 -0.56 -21.76 -3.41
CA VAL A 233 -0.62 -20.29 -3.47
C VAL A 233 -2.05 -19.84 -3.78
N ASP A 234 -2.72 -20.49 -4.73
CA ASP A 234 -4.09 -20.18 -5.15
C ASP A 234 -5.07 -20.21 -3.97
N VAL A 235 -4.96 -21.21 -3.10
CA VAL A 235 -5.77 -21.33 -1.88
C VAL A 235 -5.59 -20.13 -0.94
N GLU A 236 -4.36 -19.66 -0.74
CA GLU A 236 -4.13 -18.49 0.13
C GLU A 236 -4.59 -17.19 -0.54
N LEU A 237 -4.49 -17.09 -1.87
CA LEU A 237 -5.01 -15.94 -2.60
C LEU A 237 -6.53 -15.84 -2.52
N GLN A 238 -7.25 -16.96 -2.55
CA GLN A 238 -8.70 -16.96 -2.34
C GLN A 238 -9.08 -16.48 -0.93
N ARG A 239 -8.28 -16.83 0.08
CA ARG A 239 -8.45 -16.27 1.44
C ARG A 239 -8.19 -14.77 1.48
N LEU A 240 -7.17 -14.29 0.76
CA LEU A 240 -6.85 -12.87 0.69
C LEU A 240 -7.93 -12.08 -0.08
N GLU A 241 -8.45 -12.64 -1.16
CA GLU A 241 -9.55 -12.08 -1.96
C GLU A 241 -10.77 -11.79 -1.09
N HIS A 242 -11.12 -12.70 -0.18
CA HIS A 242 -12.22 -12.47 0.77
C HIS A 242 -12.02 -11.18 1.58
N TYR A 243 -10.84 -10.96 2.13
CA TYR A 243 -10.53 -9.72 2.86
C TYR A 243 -10.58 -8.49 1.95
N VAL A 244 -10.13 -8.60 0.69
CA VAL A 244 -10.21 -7.51 -0.30
C VAL A 244 -11.67 -7.13 -0.53
N VAL A 245 -12.54 -8.10 -0.82
CA VAL A 245 -13.98 -7.85 -1.08
C VAL A 245 -14.64 -7.17 0.12
N VAL A 246 -14.35 -7.65 1.33
CA VAL A 246 -14.88 -7.06 2.57
C VAL A 246 -14.35 -5.63 2.78
N ALA A 247 -13.06 -5.39 2.60
CA ALA A 247 -12.46 -4.05 2.74
C ALA A 247 -12.99 -3.06 1.70
N ARG A 248 -13.14 -3.50 0.44
CA ARG A 248 -13.68 -2.68 -0.66
C ARG A 248 -15.15 -2.33 -0.48
N SER A 249 -15.86 -3.13 0.31
CA SER A 249 -17.25 -2.90 0.71
C SER A 249 -17.37 -2.11 2.01
N ASP A 250 -16.26 -1.62 2.58
CA ASP A 250 -16.19 -0.91 3.87
C ASP A 250 -16.74 -1.71 5.07
N GLN A 251 -16.66 -3.05 5.01
CA GLN A 251 -17.22 -3.96 6.01
C GLN A 251 -16.19 -4.44 7.05
N PHE A 252 -15.53 -3.51 7.74
CA PHE A 252 -14.47 -3.86 8.71
C PHE A 252 -14.98 -4.38 10.07
N CYS A 253 -16.22 -4.06 10.41
CA CYS A 253 -16.83 -4.43 11.70
C CYS A 253 -17.55 -5.78 11.71
N PHE A 254 -17.48 -6.54 10.61
CA PHE A 254 -18.07 -7.87 10.58
C PHE A 254 -17.25 -8.80 11.49
N ASN A 255 -17.87 -9.18 12.60
CA ASN A 255 -17.36 -10.20 13.51
C ASN A 255 -17.60 -11.59 12.90
N GLY A 256 -16.96 -11.87 11.77
CA GLY A 256 -16.84 -13.21 11.19
C GLY A 256 -15.75 -13.99 11.91
N GLY A 257 -15.89 -14.13 13.24
CA GLY A 257 -15.14 -14.97 14.17
C GLY A 257 -13.69 -15.34 13.83
N ALA A 258 -12.81 -15.13 14.82
CA ALA A 258 -11.57 -15.87 14.99
C ALA A 258 -11.72 -17.44 14.99
N GLY A 259 -12.91 -17.99 14.67
CA GLY A 259 -13.20 -19.40 14.44
C GLY A 259 -13.67 -19.77 13.02
N ALA A 260 -13.96 -18.83 12.11
CA ALA A 260 -14.36 -19.19 10.73
C ALA A 260 -13.16 -19.59 9.85
N VAL A 261 -11.96 -19.16 10.20
CA VAL A 261 -10.71 -19.55 9.52
C VAL A 261 -10.14 -20.86 10.09
N ALA A 262 -10.63 -21.32 11.25
CA ALA A 262 -10.24 -22.59 11.87
C ALA A 262 -11.24 -23.74 11.58
N GLY A 263 -12.18 -23.54 10.66
CA GLY A 263 -13.28 -24.48 10.36
C GLY A 263 -13.53 -24.75 8.88
N ALA A 264 -12.66 -24.31 7.96
CA ALA A 264 -12.70 -24.74 6.56
C ALA A 264 -12.13 -26.16 6.38
N GLY A 265 -12.56 -27.09 7.24
CA GLY A 265 -12.49 -28.51 6.93
C GLY A 265 -13.62 -28.82 5.96
N THR A 266 -13.27 -29.20 4.73
CA THR A 266 -14.13 -29.80 3.67
C THR A 266 -14.87 -28.90 2.67
N ALA A 267 -14.84 -27.57 2.78
CA ALA A 267 -15.17 -26.75 1.62
C ALA A 267 -14.00 -26.88 0.63
N VAL A 268 -14.13 -27.76 -0.37
CA VAL A 268 -13.18 -27.85 -1.49
C VAL A 268 -13.25 -26.50 -2.21
N ILE A 269 -12.39 -25.57 -1.82
CA ILE A 269 -12.23 -24.32 -2.54
C ILE A 269 -11.69 -24.73 -3.90
N ARG A 270 -12.53 -24.63 -4.94
CA ARG A 270 -12.12 -25.04 -6.28
C ARG A 270 -10.97 -24.13 -6.68
N SER A 271 -9.84 -24.75 -7.04
CA SER A 271 -8.79 -23.99 -7.69
C SER A 271 -9.37 -23.32 -8.92
N ARG A 272 -8.97 -22.06 -9.15
CA ARG A 272 -9.41 -21.28 -10.32
C ARG A 272 -9.01 -21.95 -11.64
N TYR A 273 -8.06 -22.89 -11.59
CA TYR A 273 -7.52 -23.62 -12.72
C TYR A 273 -8.00 -25.08 -12.80
N ALA A 274 -8.86 -25.53 -11.89
CA ALA A 274 -9.45 -26.87 -11.98
C ALA A 274 -10.42 -26.93 -13.16
N THR A 275 -10.21 -27.85 -14.11
CA THR A 275 -11.17 -28.12 -15.17
C THR A 275 -12.50 -28.54 -14.54
N PRO A 276 -13.65 -27.95 -14.92
CA PRO A 276 -14.93 -28.44 -14.43
C PRO A 276 -15.08 -29.92 -14.79
N PRO A 277 -15.64 -30.76 -13.91
CA PRO A 277 -15.92 -32.15 -14.26
C PRO A 277 -16.79 -32.15 -15.52
N ARG A 278 -16.39 -32.93 -16.53
CA ARG A 278 -17.20 -33.11 -17.73
C ARG A 278 -18.56 -33.65 -17.30
N GLU A 279 -19.62 -32.89 -17.49
CA GLU A 279 -20.97 -33.40 -17.39
C GLU A 279 -21.11 -34.50 -18.46
N ASP A 280 -21.16 -35.76 -18.02
CA ASP A 280 -21.55 -36.89 -18.84
C ASP A 280 -23.02 -36.65 -19.23
N PHE A 281 -23.24 -36.03 -20.39
CA PHE A 281 -24.53 -36.02 -21.05
C PHE A 281 -24.83 -37.44 -21.54
N ARG A 282 -25.20 -38.31 -20.59
CA ARG A 282 -25.82 -39.58 -20.89
C ARG A 282 -27.24 -39.31 -21.41
N LYS A 283 -27.44 -39.63 -22.68
CA LYS A 283 -28.72 -39.60 -23.39
C LYS A 283 -29.73 -40.56 -22.76
#